data_AF-A0A969CSE6-F1
#
_entry.id   AF-A0A969CSE6-F1
#
_cell.length_a   1.000
_cell.length_b   1.000
_cell.length_c   1.000
_cell.angle_alpha   90.00
_cell.angle_beta   90.00
_cell.angle_gamma   90.00
#
_symmetry.space_group_name_H-M   'P 1'
#
loop_
_entity.id
_entity.type
_entity.pdbx_description
1 polymer ?
#
loop_
_entity_poly.entity_id
_entity_poly.type
_entity_poly.pdbx_seq_one_letter_code
_entity_poly.pdbx_strand_id
1 'polypeptide(L)'
;MQNTYDVDKRKLLSALCHGSIFFSPLVLTMGIPIAISLVSDDPVVKSNAKEAINFHLNVWLYGIIAAALFWTIILIPLSWLIGGVVLLASWVMPILAILKCLSAPETPFHYPFIFRVV
;
A
#
# COMPACT_ATOMS: atom_id res chain seq x y z
N MET A 1 -16.25 -28.21 -3.23
CA MET A 1 -15.44 -27.95 -4.43
C MET A 1 -14.17 -27.27 -3.95
N GLN A 2 -13.00 -27.93 -4.05
CA GLN A 2 -11.72 -27.26 -3.81
C GLN A 2 -11.52 -26.28 -4.95
N ASN A 3 -11.73 -24.99 -4.69
CA ASN A 3 -11.25 -23.93 -5.57
C ASN A 3 -9.72 -24.00 -5.52
N THR A 4 -9.13 -24.75 -6.44
CA THR A 4 -7.70 -24.65 -6.73
C THR A 4 -7.49 -23.24 -7.27
N TYR A 5 -7.06 -22.34 -6.40
CA TYR A 5 -6.74 -20.97 -6.76
C TYR A 5 -5.53 -20.97 -7.69
N ASP A 6 -5.57 -20.10 -8.69
CA ASP A 6 -4.44 -19.90 -9.59
C ASP A 6 -3.36 -19.09 -8.85
N VAL A 7 -2.27 -19.77 -8.49
CA VAL A 7 -1.16 -19.21 -7.74
C VAL A 7 -0.51 -18.03 -8.48
N ASP A 8 -0.40 -18.11 -9.81
CA ASP A 8 0.22 -17.07 -10.61
C ASP A 8 -0.67 -15.83 -10.70
N LYS A 9 -1.99 -16.04 -10.87
CA LYS A 9 -2.97 -14.96 -10.77
C LYS A 9 -2.93 -14.29 -9.39
N ARG A 10 -2.84 -15.07 -8.30
CA ARG A 10 -2.73 -14.53 -6.95
C ARG A 10 -1.48 -13.68 -6.77
N LYS A 11 -0.32 -14.20 -7.20
CA LYS A 11 0.96 -13.48 -7.17
C LYS A 11 0.87 -12.15 -7.91
N LEU A 12 0.38 -12.20 -9.15
CA LEU A 12 0.26 -11.03 -10.01
C LEU A 12 -0.66 -9.96 -9.39
N LEU A 13 -1.89 -10.34 -9.02
CA LEU A 13 -2.86 -9.37 -8.49
C LEU A 13 -2.44 -8.81 -7.13
N SER A 14 -1.86 -9.63 -6.26
CA SER A 14 -1.36 -9.17 -4.95
C SER A 14 -0.17 -8.24 -5.09
N ALA A 15 0.79 -8.57 -5.96
CA ALA A 15 1.93 -7.71 -6.26
C ALA A 15 1.47 -6.40 -6.92
N LEU A 16 0.48 -6.44 -7.81
CA LEU A 16 -0.07 -5.25 -8.47
C LEU A 16 -0.79 -4.32 -7.48
N CYS A 17 -1.46 -4.86 -6.45
CA CYS A 17 -2.05 -4.05 -5.38
C CYS A 17 -1.00 -3.18 -4.70
N HIS A 18 0.10 -3.77 -4.25
CA HIS A 18 1.18 -3.05 -3.56
C HIS A 18 2.02 -2.20 -4.51
N GLY A 19 2.29 -2.69 -5.71
CA GLY A 19 3.04 -1.98 -6.74
C GLY A 19 2.32 -0.78 -7.33
N SER A 20 1.00 -0.68 -7.12
CA SER A 20 0.19 0.41 -7.65
C SER A 20 0.73 1.80 -7.26
N ILE A 21 1.29 1.94 -6.05
CA ILE A 21 1.83 3.20 -5.53
C ILE A 21 2.99 3.76 -6.35
N PHE A 22 3.69 2.94 -7.14
CA PHE A 22 4.79 3.39 -7.99
C PHE A 22 4.34 4.04 -9.30
N PHE A 23 3.09 3.85 -9.73
CA PHE A 23 2.63 4.41 -11.02
C PHE A 23 2.44 5.93 -10.97
N SER A 24 2.13 6.49 -9.80
CA SER A 24 1.96 7.93 -9.62
C SER A 24 1.88 8.28 -8.13
N PRO A 25 2.45 9.43 -7.72
CA PRO A 25 2.32 9.94 -6.37
C PRO A 25 0.90 10.43 -6.02
N LEU A 26 -0.02 10.47 -7.01
CA LEU A 26 -1.37 11.01 -6.86
C LEU A 26 -2.47 9.94 -6.83
N VAL A 27 -3.63 10.36 -6.32
CA VAL A 27 -4.85 9.62 -5.95
C VAL A 27 -5.27 8.45 -6.86
N LEU A 28 -5.02 8.56 -8.17
CA LEU A 28 -5.45 7.60 -9.18
C LEU A 28 -4.91 6.18 -8.97
N THR A 29 -3.75 6.01 -8.32
CA THR A 29 -3.13 4.69 -8.16
C THR A 29 -3.82 3.81 -7.13
N MET A 30 -4.49 4.39 -6.13
CA MET A 30 -5.32 3.65 -5.19
C MET A 30 -6.54 2.99 -5.87
N GLY A 31 -6.92 3.46 -7.07
CA GLY A 31 -7.98 2.85 -7.87
C GLY A 31 -7.68 1.39 -8.25
N ILE A 32 -6.40 1.03 -8.43
CA ILE A 32 -5.99 -0.34 -8.78
C ILE A 32 -6.35 -1.34 -7.66
N PRO A 33 -5.86 -1.19 -6.40
CA PRO A 33 -6.23 -2.10 -5.33
C PRO A 33 -7.73 -2.01 -4.97
N ILE A 34 -8.40 -0.86 -5.15
CA ILE A 34 -9.86 -0.77 -5.00
C ILE A 34 -10.56 -1.68 -6.01
N ALA A 35 -10.24 -1.55 -7.30
CA ALA A 35 -10.83 -2.38 -8.35
C ALA A 35 -10.58 -3.87 -8.09
N ILE A 36 -9.33 -4.24 -7.75
CA ILE A 36 -8.97 -5.63 -7.42
C ILE A 36 -9.74 -6.13 -6.19
N SER A 37 -9.91 -5.31 -5.15
CA SER A 37 -10.67 -5.68 -3.94
C SER A 37 -12.15 -5.96 -4.26
N LEU A 38 -12.73 -5.23 -5.21
CA LEU A 38 -14.12 -5.39 -5.62
C LEU A 38 -14.35 -6.62 -6.50
N VAL A 39 -13.42 -6.94 -7.41
CA VAL A 39 -13.62 -7.98 -8.45
C VAL A 39 -12.98 -9.33 -8.14
N SER A 40 -12.04 -9.42 -7.19
CA SER A 40 -11.33 -10.67 -6.90
C SER A 40 -12.09 -11.54 -5.91
N ASP A 41 -12.30 -12.82 -6.20
CA ASP A 41 -12.88 -13.79 -5.25
C ASP A 41 -11.84 -14.45 -4.35
N ASP A 42 -10.56 -14.24 -4.63
CA ASP A 42 -9.47 -14.81 -3.84
C ASP A 42 -9.31 -14.03 -2.52
N PRO A 43 -9.45 -14.70 -1.35
CA PRO A 43 -9.39 -14.03 -0.05
C PRO A 43 -8.02 -13.41 0.24
N VAL A 44 -6.93 -14.02 -0.23
CA VAL A 44 -5.57 -13.50 -0.05
C VAL A 44 -5.37 -12.25 -0.90
N VAL A 45 -5.84 -12.27 -2.16
CA VAL A 45 -5.80 -11.08 -3.03
C VAL A 45 -6.63 -9.95 -2.43
N LYS A 46 -7.85 -10.23 -1.96
CA LYS A 46 -8.71 -9.23 -1.30
C LYS A 46 -8.04 -8.64 -0.05
N SER A 47 -7.39 -9.46 0.76
CA SER A 47 -6.66 -8.99 1.96
C SER A 47 -5.47 -8.10 1.57
N ASN A 48 -4.68 -8.48 0.57
CA ASN A 48 -3.57 -7.66 0.06
C ASN A 48 -4.07 -6.34 -0.53
N ALA A 49 -5.19 -6.37 -1.27
CA ALA A 49 -5.82 -5.18 -1.81
C ALA A 49 -6.25 -4.20 -0.71
N LYS A 50 -6.88 -4.69 0.36
CA LYS A 50 -7.25 -3.85 1.52
C LYS A 50 -6.03 -3.25 2.23
N GLU A 51 -4.98 -4.05 2.44
CA GLU A 51 -3.74 -3.56 3.04
C GLU A 51 -3.07 -2.48 2.17
N ALA A 52 -3.06 -2.65 0.84
CA ALA A 52 -2.58 -1.62 -0.07
C ALA A 52 -3.43 -0.35 -0.01
N ILE A 53 -4.76 -0.44 0.05
CA ILE A 53 -5.65 0.72 0.21
C ILE A 53 -5.34 1.45 1.52
N ASN A 54 -5.26 0.72 2.64
CA ASN A 54 -4.91 1.29 3.93
C ASN A 54 -3.53 1.97 3.87
N PHE A 55 -2.55 1.37 3.19
CA PHE A 55 -1.23 1.97 3.01
C PHE A 55 -1.26 3.29 2.22
N HIS A 56 -1.97 3.34 1.09
CA HIS A 56 -2.18 4.59 0.33
C HIS A 56 -2.77 5.71 1.19
N LEU A 57 -3.81 5.40 1.97
CA LEU A 57 -4.44 6.36 2.87
C LEU A 57 -3.48 6.87 3.94
N ASN A 58 -2.63 6.01 4.50
CA ASN A 58 -1.62 6.42 5.48
C ASN A 58 -0.55 7.32 4.84
N VAL A 59 -0.05 6.95 3.65
CA VAL A 59 0.91 7.79 2.91
C VAL A 59 0.33 9.18 2.65
N TRP A 60 -0.93 9.27 2.24
CA TRP A 60 -1.58 10.58 2.05
C TRP A 60 -1.80 11.34 3.35
N LEU A 61 -2.27 10.67 4.41
CA LEU A 61 -2.48 11.29 5.71
C LEU A 61 -1.18 11.93 6.22
N TYR A 62 -0.09 11.16 6.26
CA TYR A 62 1.18 11.67 6.74
C TYR A 62 1.83 12.66 5.77
N GLY A 63 1.60 12.51 4.46
CA GLY A 63 2.02 13.48 3.45
C GLY A 63 1.34 14.84 3.64
N ILE A 64 0.03 14.86 3.91
CA ILE A 64 -0.73 16.07 4.20
C ILE A 64 -0.26 16.70 5.52
N ILE A 65 -0.01 15.89 6.55
CA ILE A 65 0.54 16.38 7.83
C ILE A 65 1.91 17.04 7.59
N ALA A 66 2.82 16.40 6.85
CA ALA A 66 4.12 16.98 6.53
C ALA A 66 3.97 18.29 5.75
N ALA A 67 3.13 18.32 4.71
CA ALA A 67 2.88 19.52 3.93
C ALA A 67 2.31 20.68 4.77
N ALA A 68 1.38 20.40 5.69
CA ALA A 68 0.81 21.39 6.60
C ALA A 68 1.86 21.94 7.57
N LEU A 69 2.73 21.06 8.11
CA LEU A 69 3.82 21.46 9.01
C LEU A 69 4.86 22.32 8.28
N PHE A 70 5.17 22.01 7.02
CA PHE A 70 6.09 22.76 6.18
C PHE A 70 5.66 24.22 6.01
N TRP A 71 4.34 24.48 5.96
CA TRP A 71 3.80 25.83 5.84
C TRP A 71 4.06 26.70 7.08
N THR A 72 4.44 26.09 8.20
CA THR A 72 4.84 26.81 9.41
C THR A 72 6.37 26.94 9.46
N ILE A 73 6.90 28.14 9.66
CA ILE A 73 8.37 28.36 9.68
C ILE A 73 9.05 27.56 10.81
N ILE A 74 8.40 27.42 11.96
CA ILE A 74 8.96 26.78 13.16
C ILE A 74 8.99 25.24 13.02
N LEU A 75 8.03 24.63 12.30
CA LEU A 75 7.91 23.17 12.22
C LEU A 75 8.54 22.58 10.95
N ILE A 76 9.27 23.38 10.15
CA ILE A 76 10.01 22.89 8.98
C ILE A 76 10.92 21.69 9.31
N PRO A 77 11.71 21.68 10.40
CA PRO A 77 12.54 20.52 10.73
C PRO A 77 11.72 19.23 10.95
N LEU A 78 10.57 19.35 11.63
CA LEU A 78 9.67 18.22 11.88
C LEU A 78 8.99 17.76 10.59
N SER A 79 8.63 18.69 9.71
CA SER A 79 8.10 18.38 8.38
C SER A 79 9.09 17.55 7.57
N TRP A 80 10.37 17.90 7.56
CA TRP A 80 11.39 17.13 6.84
C TRP A 80 11.58 15.73 7.43
N LEU A 81 11.54 15.60 8.75
CA LEU A 81 11.61 14.30 9.40
C LEU A 81 10.44 13.40 9.00
N ILE A 82 9.20 13.90 9.12
CA ILE A 82 7.99 13.13 8.78
C ILE A 82 7.96 12.84 7.28
N GLY A 83 8.17 13.85 6.44
CA GLY A 83 8.16 13.70 4.98
C GLY A 83 9.23 12.73 4.48
N GLY A 84 10.43 12.77 5.07
CA GLY A 84 11.51 11.82 4.77
C GLY A 84 11.14 10.39 5.14
N VAL A 85 10.54 10.16 6.32
CA VAL A 85 10.07 8.83 6.74
C VAL A 85 8.96 8.33 5.82
N VAL A 86 7.99 9.17 5.46
CA VAL A 86 6.90 8.82 4.54
C VAL A 86 7.45 8.45 3.17
N LEU A 87 8.39 9.24 2.64
CA LEU A 87 9.03 8.97 1.35
C LEU A 87 9.79 7.65 1.36
N LEU A 88 10.57 7.37 2.41
CA LEU A 88 11.28 6.09 2.51
C LEU A 88 10.29 4.93 2.64
N ALA A 89 9.26 5.07 3.46
CA ALA A 89 8.24 4.05 3.64
C ALA A 89 7.47 3.76 2.35
N SER A 90 7.12 4.79 1.56
CA SER A 90 6.38 4.65 0.30
C SER A 90 7.16 3.91 -0.79
N TRP A 91 8.48 3.77 -0.63
CA TRP A 91 9.32 2.98 -1.52
C TRP A 91 9.66 1.60 -0.95
N VAL A 92 10.19 1.56 0.27
CA VAL A 92 10.71 0.31 0.85
C VAL A 92 9.58 -0.66 1.16
N MET A 93 8.50 -0.19 1.79
CA MET A 93 7.45 -1.09 2.29
C MET A 93 6.70 -1.81 1.16
N PRO A 94 6.30 -1.14 0.05
CA PRO A 94 5.66 -1.83 -1.07
C PRO A 94 6.56 -2.82 -1.78
N ILE A 95 7.88 -2.55 -1.87
CA ILE A 95 8.84 -3.52 -2.41
C ILE A 95 8.84 -4.80 -1.56
N LEU A 96 8.91 -4.66 -0.23
CA LEU A 96 8.84 -5.80 0.68
C LEU A 96 7.51 -6.57 0.54
N ALA A 97 6.40 -5.84 0.37
CA ALA A 97 5.09 -6.44 0.16
C ALA A 97 5.02 -7.23 -1.15
N ILE A 98 5.56 -6.69 -2.25
CA ILE A 98 5.67 -7.39 -3.53
C ILE A 98 6.51 -8.65 -3.38
N LEU A 99 7.71 -8.55 -2.79
CA LEU A 99 8.61 -9.70 -2.59
C LEU A 99 7.93 -10.80 -1.76
N LYS A 100 7.19 -10.43 -0.72
CA LYS A 100 6.41 -11.38 0.08
C LYS A 100 5.31 -12.05 -0.75
N CYS A 101 4.56 -11.29 -1.55
CA CYS A 101 3.51 -11.83 -2.41
C CYS A 101 4.05 -12.83 -3.44
N LEU A 102 5.25 -12.59 -3.97
CA LEU A 102 5.88 -13.46 -4.97
C LEU A 102 6.50 -14.72 -4.35
N SER A 103 7.07 -14.62 -3.14
CA SER A 103 7.77 -15.72 -2.46
C SER A 103 6.89 -16.60 -1.58
N ALA A 104 5.85 -16.03 -0.97
CA ALA A 104 4.93 -16.72 -0.07
C ALA A 104 3.47 -16.31 -0.35
N PRO A 105 2.92 -16.69 -1.51
CA PRO A 105 1.61 -16.23 -2.00
C PRO A 105 0.43 -16.72 -1.15
N GLU A 106 0.62 -17.69 -0.25
CA GLU A 106 -0.45 -18.22 0.60
C GLU A 106 -0.85 -17.29 1.73
N THR A 107 -0.01 -16.31 2.06
CA THR A 107 -0.24 -15.39 3.17
C THR A 107 -0.26 -13.95 2.67
N PRO A 108 -1.25 -13.13 3.06
CA PRO A 108 -1.25 -11.71 2.74
C PRO A 108 -0.11 -10.98 3.45
N PHE A 109 0.33 -9.86 2.87
CA PHE A 109 1.26 -8.94 3.51
C PHE A 109 0.50 -7.91 4.34
N HIS A 110 0.92 -7.71 5.59
CA HIS A 110 0.37 -6.68 6.48
C HIS A 110 1.40 -5.61 6.74
N TYR A 111 1.07 -4.36 6.43
CA TYR A 111 1.97 -3.25 6.72
C TYR A 111 2.03 -2.99 8.23
N PRO A 112 3.22 -2.93 8.85
CA PRO A 112 3.36 -2.47 10.22
C PRO A 112 3.12 -0.95 10.30
N PHE A 113 2.73 -0.48 11.49
CA PHE A 113 2.63 0.94 11.83
C PHE A 113 1.70 1.78 10.94
N ILE A 114 0.64 1.17 10.41
CA ILE A 114 -0.41 1.88 9.67
C ILE A 114 -1.78 1.77 10.34
N PHE A 115 -2.62 2.77 10.12
CA PHE A 115 -4.04 2.70 10.44
C PHE A 115 -4.79 1.84 9.42
N ARG A 116 -5.66 0.95 9.90
CA ARG A 116 -6.53 0.10 9.08
C ARG A 116 -7.96 0.59 9.20
N VAL A 117 -8.51 1.08 8.09
CA VAL A 117 -9.87 1.66 8.03
C VAL A 117 -10.81 0.86 7.13
N VAL A 118 -10.29 0.00 6.26
CA VAL A 118 -11.04 -0.91 5.36
C VAL A 118 -10.64 -2.37 5.52
#